data_AF-A0A2V9BJI9-F1
#
_entry.id   AF-A0A2V9BJI9-F1
#
_cell.length_a   1.000
_cell.length_b   1.000
_cell.length_c   1.000
_cell.angle_alpha   90.00
_cell.angle_beta   90.00
_cell.angle_gamma   90.00
#
_symmetry.space_group_name_H-M   'P 1'
#
loop_
_entity.id
_entity.type
_entity.pdbx_description
1 polymer ?
#
loop_
_entity_poly.entity_id
_entity_poly.type
_entity_poly.pdbx_seq_one_letter_code
_entity_poly.pdbx_strand_id
1 'polypeptide(L)'
;SFFDYGLFISLFAHLIAGPIQRPGHLLPQAQKERTFNPDRFFDGLMLIFSGLIRKCIVADNCALLVNAAFGGQLGPPSLWVVLLGTYGFAWQVYGDFSGYSDIARGCAQLLGFHFMINFRQPFFAHRLQDFWRRWHISLSTWLRDYLYIPLGGSRVGEWKTVRNLFVTMVLAGLWHGANWTFIIFGAIHGIVLPMERFFFPTKTKPSANAVPAPATGFFALWAQRIFTFNILCLSLAFFRATSLHAAAEFLAGLSNFAWRPEYASAIFMLCLYSVPLFIMDLHLEATNQEYPFANTSYAFRTALGAAALVALALFSGSNLNAFVYFQF
;
A
#
# COMPACT_ATOMS: atom_id res chain seq x y z
N SER A 1 12.17 13.22 28.26
CA SER A 1 13.21 12.61 29.12
C SER A 1 13.95 11.51 28.35
N PHE A 2 15.05 10.96 28.87
CA PHE A 2 15.69 9.77 28.28
C PHE A 2 14.70 8.59 28.18
N PHE A 3 13.83 8.43 29.19
CA PHE A 3 12.76 7.42 29.18
C PHE A 3 11.72 7.64 28.08
N ASP A 4 11.26 8.88 27.86
CA ASP A 4 10.28 9.16 26.80
C ASP A 4 10.87 8.89 25.41
N TYR A 5 12.15 9.22 25.23
CA TYR A 5 12.87 8.93 24.00
C TYR A 5 13.10 7.43 23.82
N GLY A 6 13.48 6.72 24.88
CA GLY A 6 13.59 5.27 24.89
C GLY A 6 12.27 4.60 24.49
N LEU A 7 11.15 5.05 25.06
CA LEU A 7 9.81 4.59 24.66
C LEU A 7 9.51 4.89 23.19
N PHE A 8 9.80 6.10 22.72
CA PHE A 8 9.59 6.48 21.32
C PHE A 8 10.35 5.58 20.34
N ILE A 9 11.56 5.16 20.66
CA ILE A 9 12.35 4.27 19.79
C ILE A 9 11.93 2.81 19.93
N SER A 10 11.64 2.36 21.15
CA SER A 10 11.44 0.94 21.47
C SER A 10 9.98 0.48 21.46
N LEU A 11 9.01 1.35 21.16
CA LEU A 11 7.60 0.97 21.11
C LEU A 11 7.36 -0.08 20.01
N PHE A 12 7.19 -1.34 20.44
CA PHE A 12 7.15 -2.51 19.56
C PHE A 12 6.15 -2.38 18.41
N ALA A 13 5.02 -1.69 18.64
CA ALA A 13 3.94 -1.55 17.67
C ALA A 13 4.40 -0.92 16.35
N HIS A 14 5.47 -0.10 16.32
CA HIS A 14 6.03 0.44 15.08
C HIS A 14 7.49 0.01 14.79
N LEU A 15 8.06 -0.88 15.60
CA LEU A 15 9.50 -1.14 15.57
C LEU A 15 9.94 -1.95 14.34
N ILE A 16 9.11 -2.89 13.89
CA ILE A 16 9.45 -3.77 12.76
C ILE A 16 8.95 -3.20 11.44
N ALA A 17 7.64 -2.94 11.33
CA ALA A 17 7.00 -2.56 10.07
C ALA A 17 5.73 -1.70 10.25
N GLY A 18 5.57 -1.05 11.40
CA GLY A 18 4.45 -0.13 11.63
C GLY A 18 4.69 1.25 11.00
N PRO A 19 3.69 2.15 11.03
CA PRO A 19 3.82 3.48 10.44
C PRO A 19 4.97 4.26 11.09
N ILE A 20 5.81 4.90 10.27
CA ILE A 20 6.96 5.71 10.73
C ILE A 20 6.45 6.85 11.61
N GLN A 21 6.76 6.78 12.91
CA GLN A 21 6.34 7.79 13.87
C GLN A 21 7.28 8.99 13.92
N ARG A 22 6.73 10.16 14.25
CA ARG A 22 7.49 11.39 14.48
C ARG A 22 7.45 11.76 15.96
N PRO A 23 8.54 12.28 16.53
CA PRO A 23 8.57 12.69 17.94
C PRO A 23 7.43 13.67 18.28
N GLY A 24 7.15 14.64 17.41
CA GLY A 24 6.08 15.63 17.61
C GLY A 24 4.65 15.05 17.63
N HIS A 25 4.44 13.82 17.15
CA HIS A 25 3.15 13.14 17.19
C HIS A 25 3.05 12.15 18.37
N LEU A 26 4.11 11.37 18.62
CA LEU A 26 4.07 10.28 19.60
C LEU A 26 4.44 10.74 21.03
N LEU A 27 5.46 11.60 21.19
CA LEU A 27 5.91 12.02 22.53
C LEU A 27 4.83 12.75 23.34
N PRO A 28 4.02 13.67 22.76
CA PRO A 28 2.94 14.30 23.51
C PRO A 28 1.88 13.31 24.00
N GLN A 29 1.71 12.17 23.31
CA GLN A 29 0.79 11.10 23.75
C GLN A 29 1.42 10.28 24.88
N ALA A 30 2.72 10.00 24.81
CA ALA A 30 3.45 9.29 25.85
C ALA A 30 3.48 10.02 27.20
N GLN A 31 3.57 11.36 27.13
CA GLN A 31 3.65 12.27 28.29
C GLN A 31 2.30 12.57 28.93
N LYS A 32 1.19 12.29 28.24
CA LYS A 32 -0.15 12.40 28.81
C LYS A 32 -0.52 11.14 29.57
N GLU A 33 -1.28 11.31 30.64
CA GLU A 33 -1.88 10.19 31.35
C GLU A 33 -2.83 9.42 30.42
N ARG A 34 -2.74 8.09 30.46
CA ARG A 34 -3.50 7.21 29.56
C ARG A 34 -4.80 6.83 30.26
N THR A 35 -5.92 7.17 29.64
CA THR A 35 -7.25 6.81 30.13
C THR A 35 -7.85 5.72 29.25
N PHE A 36 -8.54 4.78 29.89
CA PHE A 36 -9.27 3.75 29.15
C PHE A 36 -10.47 4.37 28.44
N ASN A 37 -10.61 4.04 27.15
CA ASN A 37 -11.76 4.42 26.35
C ASN A 37 -12.29 3.16 25.64
N PRO A 38 -13.51 2.69 25.96
CA PRO A 38 -14.09 1.49 25.38
C PRO A 38 -14.19 1.54 23.85
N ASP A 39 -14.59 2.67 23.29
CA ASP A 39 -14.73 2.85 21.84
C ASP A 39 -13.37 2.67 21.16
N ARG A 40 -12.32 3.32 21.68
CA ARG A 40 -10.96 3.20 21.15
C ARG A 40 -10.40 1.79 21.28
N PHE A 41 -10.68 1.12 22.40
CA PHE A 41 -10.26 -0.26 22.59
C PHE A 41 -10.89 -1.17 21.53
N PHE A 42 -12.19 -1.01 21.30
CA PHE A 42 -12.93 -1.79 20.32
C PHE A 42 -12.52 -1.47 18.87
N ASP A 43 -12.22 -0.21 18.56
CA ASP A 43 -11.66 0.22 17.28
C ASP A 43 -10.28 -0.41 17.03
N GLY A 44 -9.43 -0.46 18.07
CA GLY A 44 -8.14 -1.13 18.01
C GLY A 44 -8.26 -2.63 17.67
N LEU A 45 -9.25 -3.32 18.25
CA LEU A 45 -9.55 -4.72 17.91
C LEU A 45 -10.01 -4.87 16.46
N MET A 46 -10.88 -3.99 15.96
CA MET A 46 -11.34 -4.03 14.57
C MET A 46 -10.20 -3.79 13.58
N LEU A 47 -9.26 -2.89 13.89
CA LEU A 47 -8.06 -2.69 13.10
C LEU A 47 -7.19 -3.95 13.05
N ILE A 48 -6.98 -4.62 14.20
CA ILE A 48 -6.22 -5.87 14.27
C ILE A 48 -6.89 -6.95 13.41
N PHE A 49 -8.20 -7.20 13.57
CA PHE A 49 -8.89 -8.24 12.80
C PHE A 49 -8.93 -7.94 11.30
N SER A 50 -9.19 -6.68 10.92
CA SER A 50 -9.18 -6.25 9.52
C SER A 50 -7.79 -6.37 8.90
N GLY A 51 -6.74 -6.15 9.69
CA GLY A 51 -5.36 -6.31 9.25
C GLY A 51 -4.96 -7.78 9.10
N LEU A 52 -5.37 -8.63 10.04
CA LEU A 52 -5.17 -10.09 9.98
C LEU A 52 -5.86 -10.70 8.75
N ILE A 53 -7.08 -10.30 8.41
CA ILE A 53 -7.76 -10.76 7.18
C ILE A 53 -6.93 -10.39 5.95
N ARG A 54 -6.53 -9.12 5.82
CA ARG A 54 -5.75 -8.66 4.66
C ARG A 54 -4.40 -9.37 4.54
N LYS A 55 -3.74 -9.64 5.66
CA LYS A 55 -2.47 -10.36 5.69
C LYS A 55 -2.65 -11.86 5.42
N CYS A 56 -3.35 -12.56 6.31
CA CYS A 56 -3.37 -14.02 6.35
C CYS A 56 -4.30 -14.65 5.31
N ILE A 57 -5.35 -13.95 4.88
CA ILE A 57 -6.31 -14.46 3.89
C ILE A 57 -5.98 -13.91 2.50
N VAL A 58 -5.78 -12.59 2.35
CA VAL A 58 -5.56 -12.02 1.01
C VAL A 58 -4.09 -12.15 0.59
N ALA A 59 -3.16 -11.56 1.36
CA ALA A 59 -1.78 -11.46 0.93
C ALA A 59 -1.08 -12.82 0.84
N ASP A 60 -1.25 -13.68 1.85
CA ASP A 60 -0.58 -14.98 1.88
C ASP A 60 -1.07 -15.92 0.77
N ASN A 61 -2.35 -15.86 0.40
CA ASN A 61 -2.87 -16.63 -0.74
C ASN A 61 -2.45 -16.03 -2.08
N CYS A 62 -2.47 -14.70 -2.24
CA CYS A 62 -1.91 -14.05 -3.44
C CYS A 62 -0.43 -14.38 -3.62
N ALA A 63 0.34 -14.50 -2.53
CA ALA A 63 1.76 -14.84 -2.58
C ALA A 63 2.02 -16.19 -3.25
N LEU A 64 1.15 -17.18 -3.07
CA LEU A 64 1.29 -18.49 -3.75
C LEU A 64 1.27 -18.34 -5.27
N LEU A 65 0.32 -17.54 -5.77
CA LEU A 65 0.19 -17.25 -7.20
C LEU A 65 1.38 -16.43 -7.71
N VAL A 66 1.81 -15.41 -6.96
CA VAL A 66 2.94 -14.55 -7.33
C VAL A 66 4.22 -15.36 -7.40
N ASN A 67 4.47 -16.22 -6.41
CA ASN A 67 5.63 -17.08 -6.39
C ASN A 67 5.61 -18.06 -7.58
N ALA A 68 4.43 -18.60 -7.92
CA ALA A 68 4.26 -19.45 -9.09
C ALA A 68 4.51 -18.71 -10.43
N ALA A 69 4.12 -17.45 -10.52
CA ALA A 69 4.29 -16.64 -11.72
C ALA A 69 5.76 -16.22 -11.93
N PHE A 70 6.40 -15.68 -10.89
CA PHE A 70 7.80 -15.22 -10.96
C PHE A 70 8.81 -16.37 -10.87
N GLY A 71 8.43 -17.53 -10.32
CA GLY A 71 9.27 -18.73 -10.25
C GLY A 71 9.18 -19.65 -11.48
N GLY A 72 8.36 -19.30 -12.48
CA GLY A 72 8.22 -20.06 -13.73
C GLY A 72 7.33 -21.31 -13.64
N GLN A 73 6.67 -21.56 -12.51
CA GLN A 73 5.77 -22.71 -12.35
C GLN A 73 4.49 -22.60 -13.20
N LEU A 74 4.08 -21.38 -13.58
CA LEU A 74 2.97 -21.16 -14.52
C LEU A 74 3.36 -21.37 -15.99
N GLY A 75 4.63 -21.69 -16.28
CA GLY A 75 5.16 -21.84 -17.62
C GLY A 75 6.00 -20.65 -18.09
N PRO A 76 6.34 -20.59 -19.39
CA PRO A 76 7.16 -19.52 -19.93
C PRO A 76 6.43 -18.17 -19.86
N PRO A 77 7.16 -17.04 -19.83
CA PRO A 77 6.56 -15.71 -19.87
C PRO A 77 5.54 -15.56 -21.00
N SER A 78 4.34 -15.14 -20.63
CA SER A 78 3.21 -14.80 -21.51
C SER A 78 2.42 -13.66 -20.88
N LEU A 79 1.54 -13.02 -21.66
CA LEU A 79 0.71 -11.90 -21.22
C LEU A 79 -0.02 -12.26 -19.92
N TRP A 80 -0.59 -13.46 -19.89
CA TRP A 80 -1.34 -13.96 -18.76
C TRP A 80 -0.47 -14.16 -17.52
N VAL A 81 0.73 -14.71 -17.67
CA VAL A 81 1.69 -14.87 -16.56
C VAL A 81 2.12 -13.51 -16.02
N VAL A 82 2.36 -12.52 -16.89
CA VAL A 82 2.74 -11.16 -16.47
C VAL A 82 1.59 -10.48 -15.72
N LEU A 83 0.37 -10.57 -16.23
CA LEU A 83 -0.81 -10.00 -15.57
C LEU A 83 -1.09 -10.69 -14.23
N LEU A 84 -1.09 -12.02 -14.19
CA LEU A 84 -1.29 -12.79 -12.95
C LEU A 84 -0.22 -12.47 -11.92
N GLY A 85 1.06 -12.42 -12.33
CA GLY A 85 2.16 -12.12 -11.43
C GLY A 85 2.13 -10.68 -10.92
N THR A 86 1.97 -9.68 -11.79
CA THR A 86 1.99 -8.27 -11.37
C THR A 86 0.73 -7.86 -10.61
N TYR A 87 -0.46 -8.31 -11.03
CA TYR A 87 -1.71 -7.98 -10.33
C TYR A 87 -1.81 -8.77 -9.02
N GLY A 88 -1.41 -10.04 -9.03
CA GLY A 88 -1.27 -10.82 -7.80
C GLY A 88 -0.30 -10.17 -6.83
N PHE A 89 0.84 -9.66 -7.33
CA PHE A 89 1.84 -9.01 -6.48
C PHE A 89 1.35 -7.69 -5.94
N ALA A 90 0.62 -6.88 -6.73
CA ALA A 90 -0.03 -5.66 -6.26
C ALA A 90 -0.95 -5.94 -5.06
N TRP A 91 -1.83 -6.94 -5.15
CA TRP A 91 -2.71 -7.33 -4.05
C TRP A 91 -1.96 -7.96 -2.87
N GLN A 92 -0.92 -8.75 -3.14
CA GLN A 92 -0.05 -9.29 -2.10
C GLN A 92 0.61 -8.17 -1.29
N VAL A 93 1.38 -7.28 -1.95
CA VAL A 93 2.11 -6.22 -1.26
C VAL A 93 1.16 -5.26 -0.54
N TYR A 94 -0.01 -4.98 -1.14
CA TYR A 94 -1.00 -4.13 -0.50
C TYR A 94 -1.64 -4.78 0.72
N GLY A 95 -2.11 -6.02 0.60
CA GLY A 95 -2.73 -6.75 1.71
C GLY A 95 -1.76 -7.00 2.86
N ASP A 96 -0.51 -7.33 2.54
CA ASP A 96 0.56 -7.58 3.51
C ASP A 96 0.86 -6.29 4.29
N PHE A 97 1.18 -5.21 3.57
CA PHE A 97 1.67 -4.00 4.21
C PHE A 97 0.56 -3.18 4.89
N SER A 98 -0.60 -3.08 4.26
CA SER A 98 -1.76 -2.43 4.91
C SER A 98 -2.27 -3.26 6.08
N GLY A 99 -2.22 -4.59 5.98
CA GLY A 99 -2.56 -5.50 7.06
C GLY A 99 -1.67 -5.32 8.29
N TYR A 100 -0.35 -5.37 8.10
CA TYR A 100 0.61 -5.10 9.19
C TYR A 100 0.46 -3.70 9.76
N SER A 101 0.24 -2.68 8.92
CA SER A 101 0.04 -1.31 9.38
C SER A 101 -1.18 -1.17 10.28
N ASP A 102 -2.30 -1.83 9.96
CA ASP A 102 -3.51 -1.76 10.80
C ASP A 102 -3.40 -2.62 12.05
N ILE A 103 -2.71 -3.77 12.01
CA ILE A 103 -2.37 -4.53 13.23
C ILE A 103 -1.51 -3.65 14.16
N ALA A 104 -0.49 -3.00 13.63
CA ALA A 104 0.37 -2.07 14.38
C ALA A 104 -0.43 -0.91 15.00
N ARG A 105 -1.29 -0.26 14.22
CA ARG A 105 -2.18 0.82 14.69
C ARG A 105 -3.14 0.34 15.76
N GLY A 106 -3.76 -0.83 15.58
CA GLY A 106 -4.69 -1.40 16.55
C GLY A 106 -3.99 -1.74 17.86
N CYS A 107 -2.84 -2.42 17.82
CA CYS A 107 -2.03 -2.71 19.01
C CYS A 107 -1.62 -1.43 19.75
N ALA A 108 -1.18 -0.40 19.02
CA ALA A 108 -0.86 0.90 19.61
C ALA A 108 -2.09 1.52 20.30
N GLN A 109 -3.27 1.42 19.68
CA GLN A 109 -4.52 1.96 20.19
C GLN A 109 -4.98 1.25 21.47
N LEU A 110 -4.78 -0.07 21.59
CA LEU A 110 -5.03 -0.80 22.84
C LEU A 110 -4.12 -0.33 23.99
N LEU A 111 -2.92 0.18 23.68
CA LEU A 111 -1.97 0.75 24.64
C LEU A 111 -2.18 2.25 24.90
N GLY A 112 -3.20 2.85 24.30
CA GLY A 112 -3.52 4.27 24.46
C GLY A 112 -2.77 5.21 23.50
N PHE A 113 -2.10 4.68 22.47
CA PHE A 113 -1.43 5.46 21.43
C PHE A 113 -2.23 5.49 20.13
N HIS A 114 -2.32 6.64 19.50
CA HIS A 114 -2.89 6.79 18.17
C HIS A 114 -1.76 6.94 17.15
N PHE A 115 -1.71 6.01 16.18
CA PHE A 115 -0.78 6.04 15.06
C PHE A 115 -1.48 6.52 13.79
N MET A 116 -0.73 7.22 12.95
CA MET A 116 -1.23 7.71 11.66
C MET A 116 -1.66 6.57 10.72
N ILE A 117 -2.67 6.85 9.89
CA ILE A 117 -3.07 5.98 8.79
C ILE A 117 -1.92 5.87 7.79
N ASN A 118 -1.65 4.65 7.33
CA ASN A 118 -0.57 4.40 6.37
C ASN A 118 -1.06 4.09 4.96
N PHE A 119 -2.29 3.60 4.81
CA PHE A 119 -2.90 3.28 3.52
C PHE A 119 -4.33 3.79 3.44
N ARG A 120 -4.71 4.40 2.32
CA ARG A 120 -6.05 4.95 2.08
C ARG A 120 -6.52 4.66 0.66
N GLN A 121 -6.97 3.43 0.45
CA GLN A 121 -7.47 2.91 -0.84
C GLN A 121 -6.63 3.36 -2.04
N PRO A 122 -5.32 3.00 -2.08
CA PRO A 122 -4.38 3.53 -3.05
C PRO A 122 -4.71 3.15 -4.49
N PHE A 123 -5.38 2.00 -4.73
CA PHE A 123 -5.76 1.55 -6.07
C PHE A 123 -6.91 2.34 -6.70
N PHE A 124 -7.56 3.22 -5.94
CA PHE A 124 -8.53 4.20 -6.46
C PHE A 124 -7.92 5.57 -6.75
N ALA A 125 -6.59 5.69 -6.66
CA ALA A 125 -5.89 6.88 -7.10
C ALA A 125 -6.06 7.09 -8.61
N HIS A 126 -6.42 8.31 -9.00
CA HIS A 126 -6.63 8.69 -10.40
C HIS A 126 -5.36 9.23 -11.07
N ARG A 127 -4.30 9.45 -10.27
CA ARG A 127 -2.97 9.90 -10.70
C ARG A 127 -1.92 9.30 -9.77
N LEU A 128 -0.69 9.15 -10.25
CA LEU A 128 0.42 8.64 -9.45
C LEU A 128 0.74 9.58 -8.27
N GLN A 129 0.57 10.90 -8.42
CA GLN A 129 0.68 11.80 -7.27
C GLN A 129 -0.36 11.52 -6.16
N ASP A 130 -1.60 11.18 -6.54
CA ASP A 130 -2.65 10.80 -5.60
C ASP A 130 -2.33 9.44 -4.95
N PHE A 131 -1.80 8.50 -5.74
CA PHE A 131 -1.34 7.20 -5.24
C PHE A 131 -0.33 7.34 -4.10
N TRP A 132 0.73 8.15 -4.25
CA TRP A 132 1.73 8.36 -3.19
C TRP A 132 1.21 9.14 -1.98
N ARG A 133 0.05 9.80 -2.06
CA ARG A 133 -0.66 10.38 -0.91
C ARG A 133 -1.52 9.37 -0.15
N ARG A 134 -1.76 8.20 -0.76
CA ARG A 134 -2.61 7.11 -0.26
C ARG A 134 -1.82 5.84 0.07
N TRP A 135 -0.62 5.70 -0.47
CA TRP A 135 0.29 4.56 -0.30
C TRP A 135 1.42 4.91 0.67
N HIS A 136 1.64 4.06 1.67
CA HIS A 136 2.73 4.16 2.65
C HIS A 136 2.92 5.60 3.17
N ILE A 137 1.81 6.21 3.61
CA ILE A 137 1.70 7.65 3.90
C ILE A 137 2.78 8.12 4.88
N SER A 138 3.14 7.29 5.87
CA SER A 138 4.19 7.65 6.82
C SER A 138 5.57 7.82 6.15
N LEU A 139 5.94 6.91 5.24
CA LEU A 139 7.18 7.02 4.46
C LEU A 139 7.09 8.12 3.43
N SER A 140 6.00 8.20 2.67
CA SER A 140 5.80 9.23 1.64
C SER A 140 5.89 10.64 2.21
N THR A 141 5.30 10.88 3.38
CA THR A 141 5.43 12.18 4.07
C THR A 141 6.81 12.39 4.69
N TRP A 142 7.48 11.34 5.17
CA TRP A 142 8.86 11.43 5.66
C TRP A 142 9.82 11.83 4.54
N LEU A 143 9.79 11.15 3.40
CA LEU A 143 10.58 11.48 2.21
C LEU A 143 10.27 12.90 1.73
N ARG A 144 9.00 13.31 1.74
CA ARG A 144 8.63 14.68 1.40
C ARG A 144 9.32 15.70 2.30
N ASP A 145 9.22 15.50 3.62
CA ASP A 145 9.61 16.52 4.60
C ASP A 145 11.12 16.53 4.89
N TYR A 146 11.78 15.37 4.82
CA TYR A 146 13.20 15.22 5.17
C TYR A 146 14.13 15.06 3.95
N LEU A 147 13.61 14.87 2.74
CA LEU A 147 14.41 14.75 1.53
C LEU A 147 13.97 15.74 0.45
N TYR A 148 12.72 15.66 -0.02
CA TYR A 148 12.24 16.47 -1.14
C TYR A 148 12.22 17.98 -0.83
N ILE A 149 11.67 18.40 0.32
CA ILE A 149 11.61 19.81 0.72
C ILE A 149 13.02 20.40 0.95
N PRO A 150 13.94 19.73 1.68
CA PRO A 150 15.33 20.19 1.82
C PRO A 150 16.08 20.35 0.49
N LEU A 151 15.78 19.55 -0.54
CA LEU A 151 16.33 19.73 -1.89
C LEU A 151 15.78 20.96 -2.64
N GLY A 152 14.84 21.70 -2.04
CA GLY A 152 14.18 22.88 -2.61
C GLY A 152 12.71 22.65 -2.98
N GLY A 153 12.24 21.40 -2.90
CA GLY A 153 10.87 21.01 -3.25
C GLY A 153 10.45 21.53 -4.62
N SER A 154 9.25 22.10 -4.70
CA SER A 154 8.69 22.67 -5.94
C SER A 154 8.98 24.18 -6.12
N ARG A 155 9.82 24.79 -5.27
CA ARG A 155 9.97 26.27 -5.22
C ARG A 155 11.13 26.83 -6.04
N VAL A 156 12.02 25.98 -6.54
CA VAL A 156 13.30 26.41 -7.16
C VAL A 156 13.28 26.29 -8.70
N GLY A 157 12.10 26.31 -9.31
CA GLY A 157 11.89 26.20 -10.76
C GLY A 157 11.54 24.78 -11.22
N GLU A 158 11.00 24.67 -12.44
CA GLU A 158 10.45 23.41 -12.97
C GLU A 158 11.52 22.32 -13.11
N TRP A 159 12.65 22.59 -13.79
CA TRP A 159 13.73 21.61 -13.95
C TRP A 159 14.27 21.08 -12.61
N LYS A 160 14.51 21.96 -11.64
CA LYS A 160 14.97 21.54 -10.31
C LYS A 160 13.90 20.71 -9.60
N THR A 161 12.62 21.00 -9.81
CA THR A 161 11.54 20.20 -9.25
C THR A 161 11.52 18.79 -9.85
N VAL A 162 11.66 18.66 -11.17
CA VAL A 162 11.76 17.37 -11.87
C VAL A 162 12.92 16.56 -11.30
N ARG A 163 14.12 17.17 -11.22
CA ARG A 163 15.31 16.55 -10.64
C ARG A 163 15.06 16.11 -9.19
N ASN A 164 14.49 16.98 -8.36
CA ASN A 164 14.25 16.69 -6.94
C ASN A 164 13.25 15.54 -6.76
N LEU A 165 12.18 15.48 -7.58
CA LEU A 165 11.25 14.35 -7.58
C LEU A 165 11.96 13.06 -8.00
N PHE A 166 12.72 13.09 -9.09
CA PHE A 166 13.45 11.92 -9.58
C PHE A 166 14.42 11.38 -8.53
N VAL A 167 15.25 12.26 -7.94
CA VAL A 167 16.19 11.89 -6.86
C VAL A 167 15.45 11.33 -5.64
N THR A 168 14.34 11.95 -5.24
CA THR A 168 13.54 11.46 -4.09
C THR A 168 13.02 10.05 -4.34
N MET A 169 12.49 9.75 -5.53
CA MET A 169 11.93 8.43 -5.83
C MET A 169 13.00 7.36 -6.06
N VAL A 170 14.15 7.70 -6.64
CA VAL A 170 15.28 6.76 -6.76
C VAL A 170 15.85 6.42 -5.38
N LEU A 171 16.02 7.41 -4.50
CA LEU A 171 16.44 7.17 -3.12
C LEU A 171 15.39 6.39 -2.32
N ALA A 172 14.10 6.60 -2.58
CA ALA A 172 13.04 5.76 -2.03
C ALA A 172 13.15 4.30 -2.52
N GLY A 173 13.47 4.09 -3.80
CA GLY A 173 13.82 2.77 -4.35
C GLY A 173 14.98 2.13 -3.61
N LEU A 174 16.11 2.84 -3.50
CA LEU A 174 17.30 2.37 -2.78
C LEU A 174 17.05 2.04 -1.30
N TRP A 175 16.11 2.73 -0.65
CA TRP A 175 15.72 2.44 0.73
C TRP A 175 15.10 1.03 0.87
N HIS A 176 14.51 0.48 -0.19
CA HIS A 176 13.93 -0.86 -0.19
C HIS A 176 14.99 -1.97 -0.35
N GLY A 177 16.13 -1.70 -0.97
CA GLY A 177 17.22 -2.67 -1.11
C GLY A 177 18.32 -2.23 -2.08
N ALA A 178 19.45 -2.94 -2.05
CA ALA A 178 20.63 -2.60 -2.84
C ALA A 178 20.60 -3.10 -4.31
N ASN A 179 19.57 -3.85 -4.71
CA ASN A 179 19.44 -4.38 -6.06
C ASN A 179 19.06 -3.28 -7.06
N TRP A 180 19.63 -3.33 -8.27
CA TRP A 180 19.31 -2.42 -9.37
C TRP A 180 17.82 -2.41 -9.74
N THR A 181 17.11 -3.50 -9.50
CA THR A 181 15.66 -3.58 -9.71
C THR A 181 14.89 -2.52 -8.90
N PHE A 182 15.32 -2.21 -7.67
CA PHE A 182 14.70 -1.18 -6.84
C PHE A 182 15.01 0.24 -7.33
N ILE A 183 16.20 0.45 -7.91
CA ILE A 183 16.54 1.72 -8.56
C ILE A 183 15.62 1.95 -9.76
N ILE A 184 15.38 0.93 -10.59
CA ILE A 184 14.45 1.03 -11.73
C ILE A 184 13.02 1.28 -11.27
N PHE A 185 12.55 0.58 -10.22
CA PHE A 185 11.26 0.87 -9.59
C PHE A 185 11.14 2.35 -9.20
N GLY A 186 12.14 2.88 -8.48
CA GLY A 186 12.19 4.30 -8.09
C GLY A 186 12.25 5.25 -9.29
N ALA A 187 13.03 4.91 -10.32
CA ALA A 187 13.18 5.72 -11.53
C ALA A 187 11.88 5.81 -12.33
N ILE A 188 11.11 4.71 -12.47
CA ILE A 188 9.79 4.72 -13.14
C ILE A 188 8.88 5.76 -12.48
N HIS A 189 8.77 5.72 -11.15
CA HIS A 189 7.96 6.70 -10.43
C HIS A 189 8.55 8.13 -10.50
N GLY A 190 9.88 8.24 -10.46
CA GLY A 190 10.61 9.49 -10.60
C GLY A 190 10.46 10.17 -11.96
N ILE A 191 10.12 9.43 -13.02
CA ILE A 191 9.83 9.95 -14.36
C ILE A 191 8.34 10.29 -14.50
N VAL A 192 7.46 9.38 -14.09
CA VAL A 192 6.01 9.54 -14.26
C VAL A 192 5.47 10.72 -13.44
N LEU A 193 5.95 10.93 -12.21
CA LEU A 193 5.47 12.03 -11.35
C LEU A 193 5.71 13.43 -11.97
N PRO A 194 6.92 13.77 -12.44
CA PRO A 194 7.14 14.99 -13.23
C PRO A 194 6.30 15.11 -14.49
N MET A 195 6.13 14.01 -15.25
CA MET A 195 5.30 14.00 -16.46
C MET A 195 3.85 14.35 -16.12
N GLU A 196 3.26 13.72 -15.11
CA GLU A 196 1.91 14.04 -14.64
C GLU A 196 1.77 15.49 -14.22
N ARG A 197 2.79 16.05 -13.55
CA ARG A 197 2.80 17.48 -13.17
C ARG A 197 2.77 18.41 -14.39
N PHE A 198 3.47 18.05 -15.46
CA PHE A 198 3.49 18.83 -16.70
C PHE A 198 2.17 18.76 -17.47
N PHE A 199 1.58 17.56 -17.59
CA PHE A 199 0.30 17.38 -18.29
C PHE A 199 -0.91 17.87 -17.49
N PHE A 200 -0.83 17.79 -16.17
CA PHE A 200 -1.91 18.18 -15.26
C PHE A 200 -1.39 19.12 -14.17
N PRO A 201 -0.97 20.36 -14.54
CA PRO A 201 -0.51 21.32 -13.57
C PRO A 201 -1.62 21.58 -12.56
N THR A 202 -1.37 21.26 -11.29
CA THR A 202 -2.30 21.57 -10.20
C THR A 202 -2.38 23.09 -10.04
N LYS A 203 -3.33 23.71 -10.74
CA LYS A 203 -3.61 25.15 -10.67
C LYS A 203 -4.41 25.53 -9.42
N THR A 204 -4.03 25.10 -8.22
CA THR A 204 -4.62 25.64 -6.98
C THR A 204 -3.81 25.26 -5.75
N LYS A 205 -3.45 26.25 -4.92
CA LYS A 205 -3.36 26.04 -3.47
C LYS A 205 -4.73 25.54 -3.01
N PRO A 206 -4.85 24.52 -2.15
CA PRO A 206 -6.14 24.13 -1.61
C PRO A 206 -6.68 25.32 -0.79
N SER A 207 -7.57 26.10 -1.40
CA SER A 207 -8.40 27.08 -0.71
C SER A 207 -9.56 26.31 -0.10
N ALA A 208 -9.90 26.62 1.16
CA ALA A 208 -11.04 26.04 1.86
C ALA A 208 -12.38 26.26 1.12
N ASN A 209 -12.42 27.13 0.10
CA ASN A 209 -13.60 27.46 -0.70
C ASN A 209 -13.43 27.16 -2.21
N ALA A 210 -12.55 26.22 -2.61
CA ALA A 210 -12.43 25.85 -4.01
C ALA A 210 -13.68 25.07 -4.49
N VAL A 211 -14.39 25.64 -5.46
CA VAL A 211 -15.49 24.99 -6.19
C VAL A 211 -14.98 23.65 -6.76
N PRO A 212 -15.73 22.54 -6.65
CA PRO A 212 -15.29 21.25 -7.17
C PRO A 212 -14.94 21.37 -8.65
N ALA A 213 -13.78 20.84 -9.03
CA ALA A 213 -13.42 20.68 -10.43
C ALA A 213 -14.56 19.98 -11.19
N PRO A 214 -14.79 20.28 -12.48
CA PRO A 214 -15.86 19.65 -13.25
C PRO A 214 -15.77 18.14 -13.09
N ALA A 215 -16.90 17.52 -12.75
CA ALA A 215 -17.00 16.09 -12.49
C ALA A 215 -16.41 15.34 -13.68
N THR A 216 -15.25 14.72 -13.48
CA THR A 216 -14.71 13.75 -14.42
C THR A 216 -15.76 12.67 -14.58
N GLY A 217 -16.24 12.45 -15.82
CA GLY A 217 -17.25 11.43 -16.07
C GLY A 217 -16.80 10.08 -15.53
N PHE A 218 -17.73 9.27 -15.04
CA PHE A 218 -17.46 7.97 -14.41
C PHE A 218 -16.43 7.14 -15.19
N PHE A 219 -16.61 7.01 -16.51
CA PHE A 219 -15.70 6.28 -17.39
C PHE A 219 -14.30 6.88 -17.46
N ALA A 220 -14.18 8.21 -17.50
CA ALA A 220 -12.89 8.89 -17.53
C ALA A 220 -12.13 8.70 -16.20
N LEU A 221 -12.83 8.76 -15.07
CA LEU A 221 -12.24 8.51 -13.75
C LEU A 221 -11.71 7.08 -13.64
N TRP A 222 -12.50 6.09 -14.04
CA TRP A 222 -12.06 4.69 -14.01
C TRP A 222 -10.93 4.41 -14.99
N ALA A 223 -10.95 5.00 -16.18
CA ALA A 223 -9.83 4.90 -17.13
C ALA A 223 -8.53 5.44 -16.51
N GLN A 224 -8.58 6.57 -15.81
CA GLN A 224 -7.44 7.13 -15.09
C GLN A 224 -6.95 6.19 -13.97
N ARG A 225 -7.86 5.65 -13.15
CA ARG A 225 -7.53 4.68 -12.09
C ARG A 225 -6.85 3.44 -12.65
N ILE A 226 -7.41 2.85 -13.71
CA ILE A 226 -6.85 1.67 -14.37
C ILE A 226 -5.46 1.99 -14.95
N PHE A 227 -5.29 3.16 -15.56
CA PHE A 227 -4.00 3.59 -16.11
C PHE A 227 -2.95 3.74 -15.00
N THR A 228 -3.26 4.45 -13.90
CA THR A 228 -2.36 4.60 -12.75
C THR A 228 -2.01 3.25 -12.12
N PHE A 229 -2.99 2.36 -11.98
CA PHE A 229 -2.77 1.01 -11.44
C PHE A 229 -1.83 0.18 -12.32
N ASN A 230 -1.93 0.28 -13.65
CA ASN A 230 -1.04 -0.44 -14.56
C ASN A 230 0.40 0.11 -14.54
N ILE A 231 0.59 1.43 -14.35
CA ILE A 231 1.92 2.00 -14.12
C ILE A 231 2.56 1.41 -12.85
N LEU A 232 1.77 1.29 -11.77
CA LEU A 232 2.22 0.62 -10.56
C LEU A 232 2.55 -0.85 -10.83
N CYS A 233 1.70 -1.61 -11.52
CA CYS A 233 1.95 -3.02 -11.82
C CYS A 233 3.23 -3.22 -12.64
N LEU A 234 3.50 -2.33 -13.58
CA LEU A 234 4.76 -2.32 -14.34
C LEU A 234 5.97 -2.08 -13.44
N SER A 235 5.91 -1.10 -12.52
CA SER A 235 7.03 -0.87 -11.59
C SER A 235 7.21 -2.03 -10.61
N LEU A 236 6.11 -2.63 -10.16
CA LEU A 236 6.09 -3.79 -9.27
C LEU A 236 6.72 -5.05 -9.89
N ALA A 237 6.72 -5.19 -11.22
CA ALA A 237 7.46 -6.26 -11.89
C ALA A 237 8.97 -6.20 -11.59
N PHE A 238 9.55 -4.99 -11.59
CA PHE A 238 10.94 -4.79 -11.17
C PHE A 238 11.09 -5.01 -9.67
N PHE A 239 10.17 -4.47 -8.86
CA PHE A 239 10.23 -4.62 -7.41
C PHE A 239 10.25 -6.10 -6.96
N ARG A 240 9.53 -6.99 -7.65
CA ARG A 240 9.47 -8.43 -7.31
C ARG A 240 10.59 -9.28 -7.92
N ALA A 241 11.16 -8.84 -9.04
CA ALA A 241 12.16 -9.62 -9.76
C ALA A 241 13.49 -9.71 -9.00
N THR A 242 14.18 -10.84 -9.14
CA THR A 242 15.48 -11.08 -8.50
C THR A 242 16.65 -10.38 -9.21
N SER A 243 16.49 -10.03 -10.48
CA SER A 243 17.48 -9.30 -11.27
C SER A 243 16.82 -8.51 -12.40
N LEU A 244 17.57 -7.57 -12.99
CA LEU A 244 17.10 -6.83 -14.17
C LEU A 244 16.84 -7.75 -15.37
N HIS A 245 17.66 -8.80 -15.53
CA HIS A 245 17.47 -9.78 -16.60
C HIS A 245 16.16 -10.55 -16.41
N ALA A 246 15.91 -11.07 -15.20
CA ALA A 246 14.66 -11.75 -14.88
C ALA A 246 13.44 -10.84 -15.06
N ALA A 247 13.53 -9.56 -14.68
CA ALA A 247 12.47 -8.59 -14.91
C ALA A 247 12.18 -8.38 -16.40
N ALA A 248 13.23 -8.26 -17.22
CA ALA A 248 13.11 -8.09 -18.67
C ALA A 248 12.53 -9.33 -19.35
N GLU A 249 12.99 -10.54 -19.00
CA GLU A 249 12.43 -11.80 -19.49
C GLU A 249 10.96 -11.97 -19.11
N PHE A 250 10.62 -11.65 -17.87
CA PHE A 250 9.24 -11.68 -17.39
C PHE A 250 8.37 -10.72 -18.21
N LEU A 251 8.77 -9.45 -18.34
CA LEU A 251 8.02 -8.44 -19.09
C LEU A 251 7.97 -8.69 -20.60
N ALA A 252 8.94 -9.38 -21.19
CA ALA A 252 8.89 -9.82 -22.59
C ALA A 252 7.66 -10.71 -22.87
N GLY A 253 7.16 -11.39 -21.84
CA GLY A 253 5.91 -12.16 -21.88
C GLY A 253 4.70 -11.36 -22.34
N LEU A 254 4.66 -10.03 -22.17
CA LEU A 254 3.56 -9.17 -22.65
C LEU A 254 3.28 -9.30 -24.15
N SER A 255 4.27 -9.72 -24.93
CA SER A 255 4.15 -9.93 -26.38
C SER A 255 3.60 -11.32 -26.77
N ASN A 256 3.54 -12.25 -25.82
CA ASN A 256 3.14 -13.64 -26.05
C ASN A 256 1.73 -13.89 -25.48
N PHE A 257 0.77 -14.16 -26.36
CA PHE A 257 -0.64 -14.33 -25.99
C PHE A 257 -1.04 -15.79 -25.72
N ALA A 258 -0.08 -16.73 -25.72
CA ALA A 258 -0.36 -18.15 -25.52
C ALA A 258 -1.14 -18.40 -24.22
N TRP A 259 -2.30 -19.02 -24.37
CA TRP A 259 -3.18 -19.38 -23.26
C TRP A 259 -2.93 -20.81 -22.80
N ARG A 260 -3.02 -21.04 -21.49
CA ARG A 260 -3.03 -22.37 -20.89
C ARG A 260 -4.25 -22.52 -19.97
N PRO A 261 -4.94 -23.67 -19.94
CA PRO A 261 -6.14 -23.85 -19.13
C PRO A 261 -5.97 -23.53 -17.64
N GLU A 262 -4.77 -23.76 -17.08
CA GLU A 262 -4.42 -23.49 -15.69
C GLU A 262 -4.50 -22.00 -15.33
N TYR A 263 -4.41 -21.12 -16.32
CA TYR A 263 -4.57 -19.67 -16.11
C TYR A 263 -6.00 -19.33 -15.68
N ALA A 264 -7.02 -20.09 -16.10
CA ALA A 264 -8.39 -19.89 -15.62
C ALA A 264 -8.50 -20.10 -14.10
N SER A 265 -7.90 -21.18 -13.59
CA SER A 265 -7.84 -21.45 -12.15
C SER A 265 -7.03 -20.40 -11.39
N ALA A 266 -5.93 -19.93 -11.96
CA ALA A 266 -5.11 -18.88 -11.38
C ALA A 266 -5.86 -17.53 -11.29
N ILE A 267 -6.59 -17.15 -12.34
CA ILE A 267 -7.46 -15.97 -12.34
C ILE A 267 -8.56 -16.12 -11.29
N PHE A 268 -9.22 -17.28 -11.24
CA PHE A 268 -10.27 -17.53 -10.25
C PHE A 268 -9.73 -17.40 -8.83
N MET A 269 -8.57 -17.99 -8.53
CA MET A 269 -7.90 -17.86 -7.23
C MET A 269 -7.58 -16.40 -6.91
N LEU A 270 -7.00 -15.65 -7.86
CA LEU A 270 -6.72 -14.23 -7.66
C LEU A 270 -8.01 -13.45 -7.35
N CYS A 271 -9.06 -13.65 -8.14
CA CYS A 271 -10.35 -12.98 -7.95
C CYS A 271 -10.99 -13.33 -6.61
N LEU A 272 -10.94 -14.60 -6.19
CA LEU A 272 -11.52 -15.08 -4.93
C LEU A 272 -11.00 -14.29 -3.73
N TYR A 273 -9.71 -13.93 -3.71
CA TYR A 273 -9.09 -13.20 -2.60
C TYR A 273 -9.04 -11.69 -2.81
N SER A 274 -8.85 -11.21 -4.05
CA SER A 274 -8.72 -9.77 -4.33
C SER A 274 -10.06 -9.05 -4.45
N VAL A 275 -11.11 -9.67 -4.98
CA VAL A 275 -12.41 -9.02 -5.20
C VAL A 275 -13.09 -8.62 -3.88
N PRO A 276 -13.13 -9.46 -2.83
CA PRO A 276 -13.68 -9.04 -1.53
C PRO A 276 -12.95 -7.82 -0.95
N LEU A 277 -11.62 -7.80 -1.03
CA LEU A 277 -10.81 -6.66 -0.58
C LEU A 277 -11.10 -5.41 -1.42
N PHE A 278 -11.20 -5.55 -2.74
CA PHE A 278 -11.56 -4.46 -3.65
C PHE A 278 -12.94 -3.85 -3.33
N ILE A 279 -13.95 -4.70 -3.08
CA ILE A 279 -15.30 -4.25 -2.70
C ILE A 279 -15.27 -3.54 -1.35
N MET A 280 -14.52 -4.08 -0.39
CA MET A 280 -14.33 -3.45 0.92
C MET A 280 -13.68 -2.07 0.79
N ASP A 281 -12.61 -1.95 0.00
CA ASP A 281 -11.97 -0.67 -0.27
C ASP A 281 -12.90 0.30 -0.99
N LEU A 282 -13.72 -0.19 -1.92
CA LEU A 282 -14.68 0.66 -2.63
C LEU A 282 -15.71 1.25 -1.66
N HIS A 283 -16.16 0.44 -0.69
CA HIS A 283 -17.02 0.90 0.39
C HIS A 283 -16.30 1.92 1.30
N LEU A 284 -15.05 1.69 1.65
CA LEU A 284 -14.25 2.61 2.47
C LEU A 284 -14.02 3.96 1.77
N GLU A 285 -13.71 3.94 0.47
CA GLU A 285 -13.57 5.16 -0.34
C GLU A 285 -14.90 5.93 -0.41
N ALA A 286 -16.02 5.23 -0.62
CA ALA A 286 -17.33 5.85 -0.74
C ALA A 286 -17.85 6.44 0.59
N THR A 287 -17.55 5.79 1.71
CA THR A 287 -18.01 6.21 3.05
C THR A 287 -17.01 7.09 3.79
N ASN A 288 -15.78 7.18 3.28
CA ASN A 288 -14.67 7.89 3.89
C ASN A 288 -14.35 7.42 5.32
N GLN A 289 -14.60 6.13 5.61
CA GLN A 289 -14.30 5.50 6.90
C GLN A 289 -12.85 4.98 6.94
N GLU A 290 -12.25 4.94 8.13
CA GLU A 290 -10.88 4.44 8.31
C GLU A 290 -10.78 2.91 8.31
N TYR A 291 -11.83 2.23 8.76
CA TYR A 291 -11.89 0.77 8.83
C TYR A 291 -13.34 0.30 8.60
N PRO A 292 -13.54 -0.97 8.19
CA PRO A 292 -14.85 -1.46 7.80
C PRO A 292 -15.87 -1.32 8.93
N PHE A 293 -17.04 -0.75 8.58
CA PHE A 293 -18.21 -0.70 9.46
C PHE A 293 -18.01 0.08 10.77
N ALA A 294 -17.14 1.09 10.76
CA ALA A 294 -16.83 1.91 11.94
C ALA A 294 -18.08 2.51 12.62
N ASN A 295 -19.07 2.90 11.82
CA ASN A 295 -20.30 3.55 12.29
C ASN A 295 -21.45 2.58 12.59
N THR A 296 -21.20 1.26 12.59
CA THR A 296 -22.23 0.24 12.87
C THR A 296 -22.30 -0.11 14.34
N SER A 297 -23.36 -0.82 14.76
CA SER A 297 -23.58 -1.18 16.15
C SER A 297 -22.48 -2.11 16.69
N TYR A 298 -22.24 -2.04 18.01
CA TYR A 298 -21.33 -2.95 18.70
C TYR A 298 -21.60 -4.42 18.41
N ALA A 299 -22.88 -4.83 18.42
CA ALA A 299 -23.28 -6.20 18.12
C ALA A 299 -22.83 -6.64 16.71
N PHE A 300 -23.00 -5.78 15.71
CA PHE A 300 -22.59 -6.08 14.33
C PHE A 300 -21.06 -6.20 14.21
N ARG A 301 -20.32 -5.27 14.81
CA ARG A 301 -18.85 -5.30 14.84
C ARG A 301 -18.30 -6.51 15.60
N THR A 302 -18.95 -6.93 16.69
CA THR A 302 -18.56 -8.16 17.41
C THR A 302 -18.84 -9.40 16.58
N ALA A 303 -19.99 -9.47 15.90
CA ALA A 303 -20.29 -10.57 14.97
C ALA A 303 -19.27 -10.61 13.82
N LEU A 304 -18.86 -9.46 13.29
CA LEU A 304 -17.81 -9.37 12.29
C LEU A 304 -16.45 -9.85 12.81
N GLY A 305 -16.07 -9.47 14.03
CA GLY A 305 -14.86 -9.97 14.68
C GLY A 305 -14.88 -11.49 14.88
N ALA A 306 -16.02 -12.05 15.29
CA ALA A 306 -16.19 -13.51 15.40
C ALA A 306 -16.11 -14.20 14.03
N ALA A 307 -16.77 -13.64 13.01
CA ALA A 307 -16.67 -14.14 11.64
C ALA A 307 -15.24 -14.05 11.09
N ALA A 308 -14.50 -12.99 11.42
CA ALA A 308 -13.09 -12.85 11.07
C ALA A 308 -12.24 -13.94 11.70
N LEU A 309 -12.47 -14.30 12.98
CA LEU A 309 -11.76 -15.40 13.64
C LEU A 309 -12.04 -16.75 12.96
N VAL A 310 -13.30 -17.02 12.62
CA VAL A 310 -13.68 -18.23 11.87
C VAL A 310 -13.01 -18.24 10.49
N ALA A 311 -13.06 -17.11 9.76
CA ALA A 311 -12.42 -16.99 8.46
C ALA A 311 -10.90 -17.19 8.55
N LEU A 312 -10.24 -16.65 9.57
CA LEU A 312 -8.82 -16.88 9.82
C LEU A 312 -8.54 -18.37 10.08
N ALA A 313 -9.35 -19.03 10.89
CA ALA A 313 -9.18 -20.46 11.17
C ALA A 313 -9.36 -21.36 9.92
N LEU A 314 -10.23 -20.96 8.99
CA LEU A 314 -10.56 -21.74 7.78
C LEU A 314 -9.67 -21.41 6.58
N PHE A 315 -9.24 -20.16 6.44
CA PHE A 315 -8.59 -19.63 5.23
C PHE A 315 -7.19 -19.07 5.44
N SER A 316 -6.65 -19.06 6.67
CA SER A 316 -5.23 -18.73 6.85
C SER A 316 -4.39 -19.74 6.09
N GLY A 317 -3.48 -19.25 5.23
CA GLY A 317 -2.59 -20.11 4.46
C GLY A 317 -1.85 -21.11 5.35
N SER A 318 -1.69 -22.35 4.90
CA SER A 318 -1.03 -23.42 5.65
C SER A 318 0.46 -23.14 5.93
N ASN A 319 1.05 -22.17 5.20
CA ASN A 319 2.38 -21.64 5.44
C ASN A 319 2.27 -20.12 5.65
N LEU A 320 2.57 -19.63 6.85
CA LEU A 320 2.67 -18.20 7.12
C LEU A 320 3.85 -17.64 6.34
N ASN A 321 3.57 -16.88 5.27
CA ASN A 321 4.62 -16.21 4.51
C ASN A 321 5.18 -15.04 5.33
N ALA A 322 6.51 -15.00 5.47
CA ALA A 322 7.18 -13.87 6.08
C ALA A 322 6.75 -12.55 5.42
N PHE A 323 6.71 -11.46 6.20
CA PHE A 323 6.47 -10.11 5.70
C PHE A 323 7.33 -9.83 4.46
N VAL A 324 6.75 -9.23 3.44
CA VAL A 324 7.36 -9.10 2.10
C VAL A 324 8.76 -8.47 2.13
N TYR A 325 9.02 -7.55 3.07
CA TYR A 325 10.33 -6.91 3.22
C TYR A 325 11.43 -7.81 3.76
N PHE A 326 11.10 -8.92 4.41
CA PHE A 326 12.11 -9.88 4.88
C PHE A 326 12.56 -10.85 3.79
N GLN A 327 12.01 -10.74 2.58
CA GLN A 327 12.36 -11.58 1.43
C GLN A 327 13.33 -10.91 0.45
N PHE A 328 13.75 -9.67 0.73
CA PHE A 328 14.62 -8.88 -0.15
C PHE A 328 16.00 -8.62 0.46
#